data_AF-A0A9W7Y9L0-F1
#
_entry.id   AF-A0A9W7Y9L0-F1
#
_cell.length_a   1.000
_cell.length_b   1.000
_cell.length_c   1.000
_cell.angle_alpha   90.00
_cell.angle_beta   90.00
_cell.angle_gamma   90.00
#
_symmetry.space_group_name_H-M   'P 1'
#
loop_
_entity.id
_entity.type
_entity.pdbx_description
1 polymer ?
#
loop_
_entity_poly.entity_id
_entity_poly.type
_entity_poly.pdbx_seq_one_letter_code
_entity_poly.pdbx_strand_id
1 'polypeptide(L)'
;MRGVHATAARWSESSSAAKYNLQQLDSQSAAELEGKLAGYAQVPFGAAAERHGDGAEAIELSDSAIGRLKHLSEQRKKTQYLRLRVDSGGCYGFSYMLDMVEEPEADDIVIDRDGAKMVIDGVSLPLVRGATIDWRDQLIGQAFYVRANPNASGGCGCGSSFEIKMD
;
A
#
# COMPACT_ATOMS: atom_id res chain seq x y z
N MET A 1 67.10 11.38 3.77
CA MET A 1 66.01 11.07 2.82
C MET A 1 65.06 10.09 3.50
N ARG A 2 63.77 10.19 3.16
CA ARG A 2 62.57 9.69 3.86
C ARG A 2 62.62 8.21 4.29
N GLY A 3 61.96 7.90 5.41
CA GLY A 3 61.62 6.54 5.81
C GLY A 3 60.83 6.52 7.12
N VAL A 4 59.54 6.21 7.02
CA VAL A 4 58.53 6.28 8.09
C VAL A 4 58.68 5.08 9.03
N HIS A 5 58.80 5.32 10.34
CA HIS A 5 58.80 4.27 11.36
C HIS A 5 57.36 3.97 11.79
N ALA A 6 56.89 2.76 11.49
CA ALA A 6 55.76 2.14 12.20
C ALA A 6 56.29 1.55 13.51
N THR A 7 55.74 1.97 14.65
CA THR A 7 55.92 1.25 15.92
C THR A 7 54.60 1.23 16.67
N ALA A 8 54.02 0.04 16.78
CA ALA A 8 52.98 -0.26 17.73
C ALA A 8 53.60 -0.41 19.12
N ALA A 9 53.02 0.24 20.12
CA ALA A 9 53.15 -0.18 21.51
C ALA A 9 51.91 0.24 22.30
N ARG A 10 51.58 -0.64 23.23
CA ARG A 10 50.31 -0.88 23.91
C ARG A 10 50.43 -0.47 25.37
N TRP A 11 49.28 -0.46 26.07
CA TRP A 11 49.05 -0.33 27.53
C TRP A 11 48.82 1.11 28.01
N SER A 12 47.92 1.42 28.96
CA SER A 12 47.13 0.63 29.91
C SER A 12 45.94 1.47 30.42
N GLU A 13 44.92 0.78 30.93
CA GLU A 13 43.71 1.20 31.65
C GLU A 13 43.97 2.28 32.74
N SER A 14 43.04 3.09 33.24
CA SER A 14 41.59 2.98 33.52
C SER A 14 41.01 4.43 33.60
N SER A 15 39.72 4.76 33.65
CA SER A 15 38.57 4.09 34.24
C SER A 15 37.28 4.85 33.89
N SER A 16 36.15 4.18 34.07
CA SER A 16 34.75 4.67 34.04
C SER A 16 33.99 4.58 32.71
N ALA A 17 33.93 3.36 32.17
CA ALA A 17 32.76 2.92 31.43
C ALA A 17 31.76 2.34 32.44
N ALA A 18 30.65 3.06 32.67
CA ALA A 18 29.51 2.54 33.40
C ALA A 18 28.93 1.36 32.60
N LYS A 19 29.10 0.18 33.20
CA LYS A 19 28.57 -1.09 32.77
C LYS A 19 27.04 -1.01 32.75
N TYR A 20 26.44 -0.90 31.58
CA TYR A 20 25.05 -1.29 31.41
C TYR A 20 25.00 -2.71 30.85
N ASN A 21 24.36 -3.55 31.66
CA ASN A 21 24.23 -4.98 31.52
C ASN A 21 23.43 -5.32 30.26
N LEU A 22 24.03 -6.10 29.36
CA LEU A 22 23.48 -6.55 28.08
C LEU A 22 22.67 -7.85 28.28
N GLN A 23 21.84 -7.89 29.32
CA GLN A 23 20.85 -8.92 29.59
C GLN A 23 19.60 -8.22 30.11
N GLN A 24 18.45 -8.51 29.49
CA GLN A 24 17.11 -7.94 29.72
C GLN A 24 16.80 -6.65 28.96
N LEU A 25 16.56 -6.78 27.64
CA LEU A 25 15.46 -6.10 26.95
C LEU A 25 14.84 -7.14 26.00
N ASP A 26 13.52 -7.18 25.99
CA ASP A 26 12.76 -8.41 26.02
C ASP A 26 12.74 -9.24 24.73
N SER A 27 12.90 -10.54 24.94
CA SER A 27 12.61 -11.65 24.02
C SER A 27 11.13 -11.78 23.62
N GLN A 28 10.31 -10.74 23.83
CA GLN A 28 8.94 -10.66 23.34
C GLN A 28 8.80 -9.77 22.08
N SER A 29 9.81 -9.00 21.70
CA SER A 29 9.72 -8.12 20.51
C SER A 29 9.99 -8.83 19.17
N ALA A 30 10.86 -9.86 19.15
CA ALA A 30 11.12 -10.62 17.93
C ALA A 30 9.99 -11.59 17.58
N ALA A 31 9.37 -12.24 18.58
CA ALA A 31 8.28 -13.19 18.37
C ALA A 31 6.97 -12.53 17.91
N GLU A 32 6.71 -11.28 18.32
CA GLU A 32 5.53 -10.54 17.87
C GLU A 32 5.66 -10.02 16.42
N LEU A 33 6.89 -9.74 15.98
CA LEU A 33 7.18 -9.36 14.59
C LEU A 33 7.13 -10.59 13.66
N GLU A 34 7.52 -11.77 14.12
CA GLU A 34 7.38 -13.01 13.34
C GLU A 34 5.89 -13.41 13.16
N GLY A 35 5.04 -13.15 14.16
CA GLY A 35 3.59 -13.40 14.05
C GLY A 35 2.85 -12.44 13.11
N LYS A 36 3.27 -11.17 13.02
CA LYS A 36 2.66 -10.15 12.15
C LYS A 36 3.12 -10.27 10.69
N LEU A 37 4.32 -10.80 10.45
CA LEU A 37 4.86 -11.08 9.11
C LEU A 37 4.45 -12.46 8.57
N ALA A 38 4.06 -13.41 9.42
CA ALA A 38 3.60 -14.74 9.01
C ALA A 38 2.34 -14.72 8.12
N GLY A 39 1.54 -13.64 8.16
CA GLY A 39 0.41 -13.43 7.25
C GLY A 39 0.80 -12.94 5.85
N TYR A 40 2.00 -12.38 5.69
CA TYR A 40 2.50 -11.85 4.41
C TYR A 40 3.37 -12.85 3.64
N ALA A 41 3.89 -13.89 4.29
CA ALA A 41 4.86 -14.83 3.71
C ALA A 41 4.25 -16.10 3.05
N GLN A 42 2.92 -16.20 2.93
CA GLN A 42 2.28 -17.40 2.38
C GLN A 42 1.11 -17.12 1.41
N VAL A 43 1.16 -15.99 0.69
CA VAL A 43 0.39 -15.88 -0.55
C VAL A 43 1.01 -16.83 -1.58
N PRO A 44 0.31 -17.88 -2.03
CA PRO A 44 0.83 -18.71 -3.11
C PRO A 44 0.88 -17.86 -4.37
N PHE A 45 2.10 -17.54 -4.81
CA PHE A 45 2.33 -17.04 -6.17
C PHE A 45 1.87 -18.13 -7.14
N GLY A 46 0.73 -17.89 -7.79
CA GLY A 46 0.17 -18.79 -8.79
C GLY A 46 -0.92 -19.71 -8.26
N ALA A 47 -2.16 -19.21 -8.26
CA ALA A 47 -3.33 -19.99 -8.68
C ALA A 47 -4.51 -19.04 -8.85
N ALA A 48 -5.06 -19.00 -10.06
CA ALA A 48 -6.37 -18.44 -10.33
C ALA A 48 -7.39 -19.09 -9.40
N ALA A 49 -7.95 -18.31 -8.48
CA ALA A 49 -9.10 -18.72 -7.69
C ALA A 49 -9.92 -17.47 -7.39
N GLU A 50 -11.13 -17.48 -7.93
CA GLU A 50 -12.22 -16.57 -7.63
C GLU A 50 -12.50 -16.60 -6.11
N ARG A 51 -11.76 -15.82 -5.34
CA ARG A 51 -12.03 -15.60 -3.93
C ARG A 51 -13.10 -14.52 -3.82
N HIS A 52 -14.36 -14.95 -3.76
CA HIS A 52 -15.39 -14.19 -3.04
C HIS A 52 -15.08 -14.28 -1.54
N GLY A 53 -14.00 -13.61 -1.11
CA GLY A 53 -13.74 -13.35 0.29
C GLY A 53 -14.57 -12.16 0.72
N ASP A 54 -15.06 -12.18 1.95
CA ASP A 54 -15.77 -11.10 2.64
C ASP A 54 -14.91 -9.82 2.62
N GLY A 55 -14.96 -9.09 1.51
CA GLY A 55 -14.07 -7.98 1.15
C GLY A 55 -14.47 -6.67 1.82
N ALA A 56 -15.04 -6.75 3.02
CA ALA A 56 -15.54 -5.61 3.79
C ALA A 56 -14.40 -4.75 4.36
N GLU A 57 -13.16 -5.25 4.41
CA GLU A 57 -12.01 -4.50 4.96
C GLU A 57 -10.98 -4.01 3.91
N ALA A 58 -11.18 -4.31 2.62
CA ALA A 58 -10.17 -3.98 1.61
C ALA A 58 -10.28 -2.54 1.10
N ILE A 59 -11.41 -2.17 0.48
CA ILE A 59 -11.69 -0.85 -0.10
C ILE A 59 -13.21 -0.69 -0.18
N GLU A 60 -13.67 0.54 0.02
CA GLU A 60 -15.08 0.92 -0.16
C GLU A 60 -15.30 1.65 -1.49
N LEU A 61 -16.45 1.39 -2.13
CA LEU A 61 -16.92 2.14 -3.30
C LEU A 61 -18.10 3.00 -2.89
N SER A 62 -18.11 4.29 -3.26
CA SER A 62 -19.29 5.13 -3.08
C SER A 62 -20.42 4.73 -4.05
N ASP A 63 -21.65 5.09 -3.72
CA ASP A 63 -22.82 4.85 -4.58
C ASP A 63 -22.64 5.45 -5.99
N SER A 64 -22.01 6.62 -6.10
CA SER A 64 -21.74 7.26 -7.39
C SER A 64 -20.69 6.49 -8.19
N ALA A 65 -19.66 5.94 -7.54
CA ALA A 65 -18.67 5.08 -8.19
C ALA A 65 -19.31 3.78 -8.68
N ILE A 66 -20.14 3.13 -7.86
CA ILE A 66 -20.89 1.92 -8.22
C ILE A 66 -21.78 2.20 -9.43
N GLY A 67 -22.60 3.25 -9.36
CA GLY A 67 -23.49 3.64 -10.45
C GLY A 67 -22.73 3.91 -11.75
N ARG A 68 -21.57 4.59 -11.66
CA ARG A 68 -20.75 4.87 -12.84
C ARG A 68 -20.15 3.61 -13.45
N LEU A 69 -19.61 2.69 -12.65
CA LEU A 69 -18.98 1.46 -13.17
C LEU A 69 -19.98 0.54 -13.85
N LYS A 70 -21.19 0.43 -13.28
CA LYS A 70 -22.30 -0.31 -13.90
C LYS A 70 -22.69 0.31 -15.24
N HIS A 71 -22.87 1.63 -15.26
CA HIS A 71 -23.19 2.35 -16.49
C HIS A 71 -22.13 2.15 -17.58
N LEU A 72 -20.84 2.23 -17.23
CA LEU A 72 -19.75 2.01 -18.18
C LEU A 72 -19.75 0.57 -18.72
N SER A 73 -20.00 -0.42 -17.86
CA SER A 73 -20.09 -1.83 -18.27
C SER A 73 -21.28 -2.09 -19.21
N GLU A 74 -22.44 -1.50 -18.91
CA GLU A 74 -23.63 -1.58 -19.76
C GLU A 74 -23.41 -0.93 -21.13
N GLN A 75 -22.82 0.28 -21.16
CA GLN A 75 -22.52 1.01 -22.40
C GLN A 75 -21.56 0.23 -23.31
N ARG A 76 -20.56 -0.44 -22.72
CA ARG A 76 -19.58 -1.24 -23.46
C ARG A 76 -20.06 -2.64 -23.79
N LYS A 77 -21.21 -3.08 -23.22
CA LYS A 77 -21.72 -4.46 -23.30
C LYS A 77 -20.69 -5.52 -22.90
N LYS A 78 -19.73 -5.13 -22.07
CA LYS A 78 -18.64 -5.95 -21.54
C LYS A 78 -18.36 -5.45 -20.14
N THR A 79 -18.10 -6.35 -19.21
CA THR A 79 -17.66 -6.00 -17.86
C THR A 79 -16.43 -5.11 -17.94
N GLN A 80 -16.45 -4.03 -17.17
CA GLN A 80 -15.31 -3.14 -17.03
C GLN A 80 -14.88 -3.13 -15.55
N TYR A 81 -13.58 -3.08 -15.33
CA TYR A 81 -12.99 -3.02 -14.00
C TYR A 81 -12.33 -1.66 -13.83
N LEU A 82 -12.55 -1.03 -12.67
CA LEU A 82 -11.70 0.07 -12.24
C LEU A 82 -10.44 -0.53 -11.60
N ARG A 83 -9.27 -0.23 -12.15
CA ARG A 83 -8.00 -0.64 -11.58
C ARG A 83 -7.39 0.47 -10.76
N LEU A 84 -7.06 0.19 -9.50
CA LEU A 84 -6.29 1.08 -8.63
C LEU A 84 -4.88 0.55 -8.46
N ARG A 85 -3.91 1.42 -8.71
CA ARG A 85 -2.50 1.21 -8.40
C ARG A 85 -1.93 2.42 -7.68
N VAL A 86 -0.85 2.21 -6.96
CA VAL A 86 -0.07 3.27 -6.30
C VAL A 86 1.34 3.23 -6.86
N ASP A 87 1.74 4.33 -7.50
CA ASP A 87 3.11 4.51 -7.97
C ASP A 87 3.92 5.31 -6.95
N SER A 88 5.19 4.94 -6.79
CA SER A 88 6.17 5.75 -6.06
C SER A 88 6.50 6.99 -6.89
N GLY A 89 6.07 8.17 -6.43
CA GLY A 89 6.24 9.44 -7.12
C GLY A 89 5.11 10.44 -6.87
N GLY A 90 5.23 11.62 -7.45
CA GLY A 90 4.30 12.75 -7.25
C GLY A 90 4.79 13.75 -6.21
N CYS A 91 4.07 14.86 -6.07
CA CYS A 91 4.50 15.98 -5.20
C CYS A 91 4.62 15.60 -3.72
N TYR A 92 3.97 14.51 -3.31
CA TYR A 92 3.83 14.05 -1.93
C TYR A 92 4.36 12.61 -1.72
N GLY A 93 5.12 12.07 -2.69
CA GLY A 93 5.80 10.78 -2.54
C GLY A 93 5.05 9.56 -3.12
N PHE A 94 3.73 9.50 -3.06
CA PHE A 94 2.93 8.47 -3.73
C PHE A 94 1.80 9.07 -4.57
N SER A 95 1.47 8.41 -5.67
CA SER A 95 0.39 8.83 -6.58
C SER A 95 -0.58 7.68 -6.86
N TYR A 96 -1.88 8.00 -6.87
CA TYR A 96 -2.92 7.05 -7.27
C TYR A 96 -3.05 7.00 -8.78
N MET A 97 -3.09 5.79 -9.32
CA MET A 97 -3.35 5.52 -10.73
C MET A 97 -4.67 4.76 -10.83
N LEU A 98 -5.65 5.38 -11.48
CA LEU A 98 -7.00 4.85 -11.65
C LEU A 98 -7.29 4.69 -13.14
N ASP A 99 -7.36 3.45 -13.59
CA ASP A 99 -7.51 3.09 -15.00
C ASP A 99 -8.74 2.20 -15.21
N MET A 100 -9.42 2.34 -16.34
CA MET A 100 -10.45 1.36 -16.74
C MET A 100 -9.78 0.22 -17.50
N VAL A 101 -9.96 -1.02 -17.04
CA VAL A 101 -9.42 -2.22 -17.68
C VAL A 101 -10.54 -3.22 -17.99
N GLU A 102 -10.34 -4.04 -19.01
CA GLU A 102 -11.35 -5.02 -19.42
C GLU A 102 -11.24 -6.34 -18.64
N GLU A 103 -10.04 -6.67 -18.15
CA GLU A 103 -9.73 -7.94 -17.49
C GLU A 103 -8.74 -7.68 -16.32
N PRO A 104 -8.90 -8.39 -15.18
CA PRO A 104 -7.92 -8.38 -14.10
C PRO A 104 -6.60 -9.02 -14.52
N GLU A 105 -5.49 -8.56 -13.94
CA GLU A 105 -4.21 -9.27 -14.01
C GLU A 105 -4.13 -10.40 -12.95
N ALA A 106 -3.14 -11.28 -13.08
CA ALA A 106 -3.02 -12.48 -12.24
C ALA A 106 -2.84 -12.18 -10.74
N ASP A 107 -2.17 -11.06 -10.43
CA ASP A 107 -1.87 -10.64 -9.06
C ASP A 107 -2.85 -9.56 -8.54
N ASP A 108 -3.89 -9.27 -9.33
CA ASP A 108 -4.92 -8.31 -8.93
C ASP A 108 -5.91 -8.95 -7.95
N ILE A 109 -6.36 -8.14 -7.01
CA ILE A 109 -7.39 -8.47 -6.04
C ILE A 109 -8.70 -7.88 -6.54
N VAL A 110 -9.66 -8.76 -6.84
CA VAL A 110 -10.97 -8.35 -7.37
C VAL A 110 -11.91 -7.99 -6.23
N ILE A 111 -12.58 -6.85 -6.37
CA ILE A 111 -13.65 -6.37 -5.49
C ILE A 111 -14.90 -6.23 -6.33
N ASP A 112 -16.01 -6.82 -5.86
CA ASP A 112 -17.34 -6.67 -6.44
C ASP A 112 -18.28 -6.08 -5.40
N ARG A 113 -18.89 -4.95 -5.72
CA ARG A 113 -19.96 -4.34 -4.92
C ARG A 113 -21.13 -4.02 -5.84
N ASP A 114 -22.26 -4.71 -5.64
CA ASP A 114 -23.49 -4.53 -6.41
C ASP A 114 -23.34 -4.62 -7.95
N GLY A 115 -22.38 -5.44 -8.42
CA GLY A 115 -22.06 -5.62 -9.82
C GLY A 115 -21.10 -4.57 -10.38
N ALA A 116 -20.67 -3.60 -9.58
CA ALA A 116 -19.53 -2.74 -9.91
C ALA A 116 -18.24 -3.46 -9.53
N LYS A 117 -17.38 -3.69 -10.51
CA LYS A 117 -16.13 -4.43 -10.32
C LYS A 117 -14.93 -3.49 -10.30
N MET A 118 -14.03 -3.75 -9.37
CA MET A 118 -12.77 -3.06 -9.20
C MET A 118 -11.66 -4.09 -9.00
N VAL A 119 -10.44 -3.72 -9.39
CA VAL A 119 -9.23 -4.51 -9.17
C VAL A 119 -8.16 -3.63 -8.53
N ILE A 120 -7.35 -4.22 -7.67
CA ILE A 120 -6.23 -3.54 -7.01
C ILE A 120 -5.03 -4.46 -7.13
N ASP A 121 -3.89 -3.95 -7.57
CA ASP A 121 -2.68 -4.77 -7.55
C ASP A 121 -2.28 -5.09 -6.09
N GLY A 122 -1.75 -6.29 -5.87
CA GLY A 122 -1.42 -6.76 -4.52
C GLY A 122 -0.41 -5.87 -3.77
N VAL A 123 0.48 -5.18 -4.47
CA VAL A 123 1.51 -4.31 -3.87
C VAL A 123 0.89 -3.00 -3.35
N SER A 124 -0.13 -2.49 -4.03
CA SER A 124 -0.83 -1.27 -3.65
C SER A 124 -1.81 -1.48 -2.50
N LEU A 125 -2.42 -2.67 -2.35
CA LEU A 125 -3.47 -2.90 -1.35
C LEU A 125 -3.11 -2.43 0.07
N PRO A 126 -1.91 -2.71 0.64
CA PRO A 126 -1.54 -2.23 1.97
C PRO A 126 -1.53 -0.71 2.10
N LEU A 127 -1.28 0.02 1.01
CA LEU A 127 -1.20 1.49 0.98
C LEU A 127 -2.57 2.16 0.94
N VAL A 128 -3.59 1.42 0.48
CA VAL A 128 -4.93 1.96 0.25
C VAL A 128 -5.99 1.26 1.08
N ARG A 129 -5.64 0.24 1.88
CA ARG A 129 -6.61 -0.52 2.67
C ARG A 129 -7.57 0.38 3.45
N GLY A 130 -8.87 0.12 3.33
CA GLY A 130 -9.94 0.91 3.95
C GLY A 130 -10.22 2.25 3.27
N ALA A 131 -9.57 2.56 2.15
CA ALA A 131 -9.85 3.76 1.39
C ALA A 131 -11.22 3.69 0.69
N THR A 132 -11.80 4.86 0.45
CA THR A 132 -13.06 5.01 -0.29
C THR A 132 -12.79 5.59 -1.67
N ILE A 133 -13.21 4.86 -2.71
CA ILE A 133 -13.18 5.32 -4.10
C ILE A 133 -14.50 5.97 -4.46
N ASP A 134 -14.42 7.08 -5.17
CA ASP A 134 -15.56 7.89 -5.50
C ASP A 134 -15.51 8.37 -6.96
N TRP A 135 -16.69 8.72 -7.49
CA TRP A 135 -16.84 9.32 -8.80
C TRP A 135 -17.28 10.78 -8.68
N ARG A 136 -16.58 11.66 -9.39
CA ARG A 136 -16.95 13.07 -9.52
C ARG A 136 -17.23 13.40 -10.97
N ASP A 137 -18.39 14.03 -11.19
CA ASP A 137 -18.77 14.66 -12.45
C ASP A 137 -18.81 16.17 -12.22
N GLN A 138 -17.83 16.88 -12.78
CA GLN A 138 -17.68 18.33 -12.66
C GLN A 138 -17.62 18.97 -14.06
N LEU A 139 -17.88 20.27 -14.13
CA LEU A 139 -17.84 21.02 -15.39
C LEU A 139 -16.49 20.91 -16.12
N ILE A 140 -15.40 20.82 -15.36
CA ILE A 140 -14.03 20.73 -15.88
C ILE A 140 -13.58 19.29 -16.18
N GLY A 141 -14.41 18.29 -15.91
CA GLY A 141 -14.08 16.90 -16.17
C GLY A 141 -14.78 15.93 -15.23
N GLN A 142 -14.71 14.65 -15.61
CA GLN A 142 -15.26 13.55 -14.83
C GLN A 142 -14.15 12.55 -14.56
N ALA A 143 -14.02 12.13 -13.31
CA ALA A 143 -12.96 11.20 -12.91
C ALA A 143 -13.35 10.39 -11.68
N PHE A 144 -12.79 9.18 -11.61
CA PHE A 144 -12.67 8.46 -10.35
C PHE A 144 -11.52 9.06 -9.54
N TYR A 145 -11.66 9.04 -8.22
CA TYR A 145 -10.62 9.50 -7.31
C TYR A 145 -10.73 8.81 -5.96
N VAL A 146 -9.64 8.80 -5.22
CA VAL A 146 -9.61 8.31 -3.84
C VAL A 146 -10.08 9.44 -2.92
N ARG A 147 -11.24 9.28 -2.29
CA ARG A 147 -11.86 10.33 -1.45
C ARG A 147 -11.27 10.35 -0.04
N ALA A 148 -11.04 9.19 0.55
CA ALA A 148 -10.50 9.04 1.90
C ALA A 148 -9.57 7.84 1.91
N ASN A 149 -8.34 7.99 2.39
CA ASN A 149 -7.41 6.89 2.63
C ASN A 149 -6.91 6.98 4.07
N PRO A 150 -7.25 6.01 4.95
CA PRO A 150 -6.82 6.04 6.35
C PRO A 150 -5.30 5.93 6.51
N ASN A 151 -4.60 5.35 5.52
CA ASN A 151 -3.14 5.18 5.53
C ASN A 151 -2.39 6.45 5.10
N ALA A 152 -3.09 7.46 4.60
CA ALA A 152 -2.48 8.72 4.19
C ALA A 152 -2.32 9.69 5.37
N SER A 153 -1.13 10.26 5.55
CA SER A 153 -0.81 11.30 6.55
C SER A 153 -1.16 12.70 6.05
N GLY A 154 -1.21 12.88 4.74
CA GLY A 154 -1.53 14.13 4.03
C GLY A 154 -1.58 13.89 2.52
N GLY A 155 -1.93 14.91 1.75
CA GLY A 155 -1.94 14.80 0.29
C GLY A 155 -2.18 16.11 -0.45
N CYS A 156 -2.12 16.03 -1.78
CA CYS A 156 -2.37 17.18 -2.65
C CYS A 156 -3.86 17.56 -2.62
N GLY A 157 -4.18 18.85 -2.70
CA GLY A 157 -5.56 19.35 -2.70
C GLY A 157 -6.45 18.81 -3.84
N CYS A 158 -5.85 18.27 -4.91
CA CYS A 158 -6.58 17.60 -6.00
C CYS A 158 -6.83 16.11 -5.76
N GLY A 159 -6.24 15.49 -4.73
CA GLY A 159 -6.47 14.09 -4.34
C GLY A 159 -5.73 13.03 -5.16
N SER A 160 -4.82 13.41 -6.07
CA SER A 160 -4.07 12.46 -6.90
C SER A 160 -2.79 11.90 -6.26
N SER A 161 -2.30 12.52 -5.19
CA SER A 161 -1.06 12.12 -4.50
C SER A 161 -1.15 12.31 -3.00
N PHE A 162 -0.40 11.50 -2.26
CA PHE A 162 -0.45 11.40 -0.80
C PHE A 162 0.89 10.97 -0.18
N GLU A 163 1.05 11.28 1.10
CA GLU A 163 2.12 10.77 1.95
C GLU A 163 1.59 9.61 2.82
N ILE A 164 2.42 8.61 3.09
CA ILE A 164 2.06 7.50 3.97
C ILE A 164 2.33 7.90 5.43
N LYS A 165 1.45 7.48 6.34
CA LYS A 165 1.72 7.53 7.78
C LYS A 165 2.85 6.56 8.14
N MET A 166 3.97 7.10 8.60
CA MET A 166 5.01 6.33 9.27
C MET A 166 4.66 6.32 10.76
N ASP A 167 4.14 5.19 11.26
CA ASP A 167 3.90 4.96 12.69
C ASP A 167 5.19 4.55 13.42
#